data_AF-X1Q0G1-F1
#
_entry.id   AF-X1Q0G1-F1
#
_cell.length_a   1.000
_cell.length_b   1.000
_cell.length_c   1.000
_cell.angle_alpha   90.00
_cell.angle_beta   90.00
_cell.angle_gamma   90.00
#
_symmetry.space_group_name_H-M   'P 1'
#
loop_
_entity.id
_entity.type
_entity.pdbx_description
1 polymer ?
#
loop_
_entity_poly.entity_id
_entity_poly.type
_entity_poly.pdbx_seq_one_letter_code
_entity_poly.pdbx_strand_id
1 'polypeptide(L)'
;RIRYDDDSAERALTSLSPGRSTVEAVERGCVLMLQGFARTQLEQARALWGDEFTVFLTGGDAPLVREAVPQARVVPDLVFVGLAMACPLD
;
A
#
# COMPACT_ATOMS: atom_id res chain seq x y z
N ARG A 1 -9.01 -17.62 11.08
CA ARG A 1 -8.91 -16.19 10.69
C ARG A 1 -10.18 -15.52 11.17
N ILE A 2 -10.12 -14.71 12.22
CA ILE A 2 -11.26 -13.88 12.64
C ILE A 2 -11.43 -12.85 11.52
N ARG A 3 -12.43 -13.03 10.65
CA ARG A 3 -12.87 -11.96 9.75
C ARG A 3 -13.94 -11.22 10.50
N TYR A 4 -13.66 -9.97 10.84
CA TYR A 4 -14.72 -9.05 11.23
C TYR A 4 -15.57 -8.78 9.99
N ASP A 5 -16.82 -8.38 10.21
CA ASP A 5 -17.70 -7.92 9.14
C ASP A 5 -17.00 -6.80 8.35
N ASP A 6 -17.03 -6.90 7.01
CA ASP A 6 -16.31 -6.00 6.09
C ASP A 6 -16.70 -4.53 6.34
N ASP A 7 -17.95 -4.26 6.71
CA ASP A 7 -18.42 -2.90 7.07
C ASP A 7 -17.68 -2.34 8.29
N SER A 8 -17.41 -3.18 9.28
CA SER A 8 -16.75 -2.76 10.52
C SER A 8 -15.26 -2.47 10.30
N ALA A 9 -14.63 -3.21 9.39
CA ALA A 9 -13.24 -2.99 8.98
C ALA A 9 -13.11 -1.69 8.15
N GLU A 10 -14.01 -1.47 7.18
CA GLU A 10 -14.00 -0.22 6.40
C GLU A 10 -14.24 1.01 7.28
N ARG A 11 -15.21 0.95 8.20
CA ARG A 11 -15.47 2.05 9.15
C ARG A 11 -14.27 2.33 10.05
N ALA A 12 -13.51 1.30 10.44
CA ALA A 12 -12.33 1.46 11.29
C ALA A 12 -11.25 2.33 10.62
N LEU A 13 -11.18 2.35 9.28
CA LEU A 13 -10.18 3.08 8.49
C LEU A 13 -10.53 4.56 8.23
N THR A 14 -11.68 5.05 8.71
CA THR A 14 -12.05 6.48 8.62
C THR A 14 -11.11 7.42 9.39
N SER A 15 -10.28 6.88 10.28
CA SER A 15 -9.24 7.59 11.04
C SER A 15 -8.06 6.66 11.30
N LEU A 16 -6.85 7.22 11.41
CA LEU A 16 -5.65 6.50 11.88
C LEU A 16 -5.27 6.86 13.33
N SER A 17 -6.15 7.54 14.08
CA SER A 17 -5.96 7.77 15.51
C SER A 17 -6.01 6.47 16.33
N PRO A 18 -5.42 6.43 17.55
CA PRO A 18 -5.40 5.23 18.38
C PRO A 18 -6.80 4.60 18.54
N GLY A 19 -6.86 3.28 18.33
CA GLY A 19 -8.11 2.52 18.38
C GLY A 19 -8.75 2.49 19.77
N ARG A 20 -10.09 2.56 19.80
CA ARG A 20 -10.90 2.45 21.03
C ARG A 20 -11.64 1.11 21.12
N SER A 21 -11.41 0.23 20.15
CA SER A 21 -11.87 -1.16 20.12
C SER A 21 -10.78 -2.06 19.53
N THR A 22 -10.90 -3.37 19.71
CA THR A 22 -9.95 -4.33 19.12
C THR A 22 -9.91 -4.24 17.61
N VAL A 23 -11.07 -4.10 16.95
CA VAL A 23 -11.15 -3.98 15.49
C VAL A 23 -10.40 -2.73 15.03
N GLU A 24 -10.65 -1.58 15.66
CA GLU A 24 -9.94 -0.34 15.32
C GLU A 24 -8.43 -0.46 15.53
N ALA A 25 -8.00 -1.05 16.66
CA ALA A 25 -6.58 -1.19 16.95
C ALA A 25 -5.87 -2.10 15.94
N VAL A 26 -6.51 -3.19 15.53
CA VAL A 26 -5.95 -4.14 14.55
C VAL A 26 -5.91 -3.52 13.16
N GLU A 27 -7.05 -3.04 12.64
CA GLU A 27 -7.12 -2.55 11.25
C GLU A 27 -6.24 -1.32 11.04
N ARG A 28 -6.28 -0.34 11.96
CA ARG A 28 -5.43 0.85 11.88
C ARG A 28 -3.96 0.49 12.08
N GLY A 29 -3.66 -0.44 12.98
CA GLY A 29 -2.31 -0.96 13.18
C GLY A 29 -1.73 -1.59 11.91
N CYS A 30 -2.54 -2.38 11.19
CA CYS A 30 -2.17 -2.98 9.91
C CYS A 30 -1.87 -1.91 8.85
N VAL A 31 -2.71 -0.88 8.72
CA VAL A 31 -2.45 0.22 7.77
C VAL A 31 -1.19 1.01 8.14
N LEU A 32 -1.01 1.36 9.40
CA LEU A 32 0.19 2.06 9.87
C LEU A 32 1.46 1.24 9.64
N MET A 33 1.40 -0.08 9.84
CA MET A 33 2.50 -1.00 9.55
C MET A 33 2.84 -0.99 8.05
N LEU A 34 1.84 -1.09 7.18
CA LEU A 34 2.04 -1.08 5.73
C LEU A 34 2.61 0.26 5.24
N GLN A 35 2.08 1.38 5.73
CA GLN A 35 2.59 2.72 5.43
C GLN A 35 4.02 2.92 5.97
N GLY A 36 4.31 2.43 7.17
CA GLY A 36 5.65 2.47 7.78
C GLY A 36 6.66 1.71 6.92
N PHE A 37 6.32 0.49 6.51
CA PHE A 37 7.13 -0.29 5.58
C PHE A 37 7.40 0.47 4.28
N ALA A 38 6.37 1.03 3.65
CA ALA A 38 6.53 1.79 2.41
C ALA A 38 7.49 2.98 2.56
N ARG A 39 7.39 3.75 3.65
CA ARG A 39 8.33 4.85 3.94
C ARG A 39 9.76 4.34 4.10
N THR A 40 9.98 3.26 4.85
CA THR A 40 11.31 2.66 5.01
C THR A 40 11.89 2.20 3.67
N GLN A 41 11.09 1.62 2.78
CA GLN A 41 11.56 1.24 1.45
C GLN A 41 11.98 2.45 0.60
N LEU A 42 11.30 3.59 0.72
CA LEU A 42 11.70 4.83 0.03
C LEU A 42 12.99 5.41 0.60
N GLU A 43 13.15 5.40 1.92
CA GLU A 43 14.38 5.84 2.57
C GLU A 43 15.57 5.00 2.09
N GLN A 44 15.40 3.68 1.98
CA GLN A 44 16.40 2.78 1.42
C GLN A 44 16.70 3.08 -0.06
N ALA A 45 15.66 3.24 -0.90
CA ALA A 45 15.83 3.58 -2.31
C ALA A 45 16.58 4.91 -2.47
N ARG A 46 16.23 5.92 -1.66
CA ARG A 46 16.89 7.23 -1.67
C ARG A 46 18.34 7.16 -1.20
N ALA A 47 18.65 6.33 -0.20
CA ALA A 47 20.02 6.12 0.24
C ALA A 47 20.90 5.47 -0.84
N LEU A 48 20.32 4.63 -1.70
CA LEU A 48 21.04 3.94 -2.77
C LEU A 48 21.15 4.75 -4.07
N TRP A 49 20.10 5.47 -4.43
CA TRP A 49 19.95 6.09 -5.76
C TRP A 49 19.76 7.62 -5.73
N GLY A 50 19.77 8.24 -4.55
CA GLY A 50 19.40 9.64 -4.42
C GLY A 50 17.94 9.84 -4.82
N ASP A 51 17.64 10.86 -5.62
CA ASP A 51 16.29 11.11 -6.13
C ASP A 51 16.03 10.51 -7.51
N GLU A 52 16.99 9.76 -8.06
CA GLU A 52 16.95 9.21 -9.42
C GLU A 52 16.18 7.88 -9.48
N PHE A 53 14.94 7.87 -8.99
CA PHE A 53 14.05 6.72 -9.11
C PHE A 53 12.58 7.13 -9.23
N THR A 54 11.80 6.29 -9.91
CA THR A 54 10.33 6.42 -9.98
C THR A 54 9.69 5.35 -9.14
N VAL A 55 8.61 5.70 -8.43
CA VAL A 55 7.87 4.75 -7.60
C VAL A 55 6.60 4.33 -8.33
N PHE A 56 6.38 3.02 -8.41
CA PHE A 56 5.15 2.42 -8.90
C PHE A 56 4.49 1.65 -7.75
N LEU A 57 3.19 1.85 -7.57
CA LEU A 57 2.36 1.08 -6.63
C LEU A 57 1.39 0.20 -7.42
N THR A 58 1.24 -1.04 -7.01
CA THR A 58 0.30 -2.01 -7.59
C THR A 58 -0.31 -2.87 -6.48
N GLY A 59 -1.27 -3.72 -6.81
CA GLY A 59 -2.02 -4.52 -5.83
C GLY A 59 -3.22 -3.80 -5.21
N GLY A 60 -4.11 -4.57 -4.59
CA GLY A 60 -5.40 -4.08 -4.07
C GLY A 60 -5.26 -3.04 -2.95
N ASP A 61 -4.21 -3.13 -2.15
CA ASP A 61 -3.98 -2.24 -1.00
C ASP A 61 -3.24 -0.93 -1.38
N ALA A 62 -2.93 -0.70 -2.66
CA ALA A 62 -2.26 0.51 -3.12
C ALA A 62 -2.92 1.82 -2.64
N PRO A 63 -4.27 1.94 -2.55
CA PRO A 63 -4.92 3.13 -2.00
C PRO A 63 -4.53 3.42 -0.54
N LEU A 64 -4.31 2.39 0.29
CA LEU A 64 -3.97 2.54 1.72
C LEU A 64 -2.56 3.11 1.94
N VAL A 65 -1.69 2.97 0.93
CA VAL A 65 -0.28 3.36 0.99
C VAL A 65 -0.02 4.70 0.30
N ARG A 66 -0.99 5.20 -0.49
CA ARG A 66 -0.83 6.41 -1.31
C ARG A 66 -0.44 7.64 -0.49
N GLU A 67 -0.95 7.78 0.73
CA GLU A 67 -0.58 8.89 1.63
C GLU A 67 0.88 8.83 2.07
N ALA A 68 1.45 7.63 2.22
CA ALA A 68 2.85 7.45 2.57
C ALA A 68 3.80 7.69 1.40
N VAL A 69 3.30 7.60 0.16
CA VAL A 69 4.09 7.70 -1.06
C VAL A 69 3.38 8.59 -2.11
N PRO A 70 3.25 9.90 -1.87
CA PRO A 70 2.46 10.78 -2.72
C PRO A 70 2.98 10.89 -4.16
N GLN A 71 4.29 10.64 -4.37
CA GLN A 71 4.93 10.65 -5.68
C GLN A 71 4.73 9.36 -6.49
N ALA A 72 4.12 8.32 -5.90
CA ALA A 72 3.95 7.05 -6.59
C ALA A 72 2.92 7.12 -7.72
N ARG A 73 3.22 6.40 -8.80
CA ARG A 73 2.28 6.09 -9.87
C ARG A 73 1.54 4.81 -9.54
N VAL A 74 0.23 4.90 -9.32
CA VAL A 74 -0.60 3.71 -9.11
C VAL A 74 -0.88 3.06 -10.47
N VAL A 75 -0.44 1.81 -10.62
CA VAL A 75 -0.61 1.00 -11.84
C VAL A 75 -1.18 -0.36 -11.43
N PRO A 76 -2.52 -0.51 -11.37
CA PRO A 76 -3.17 -1.75 -10.92
C PRO A 76 -2.76 -2.96 -11.75
N ASP A 77 -2.63 -2.77 -13.07
CA ASP A 77 -2.34 -3.84 -14.03
C ASP A 77 -0.85 -4.00 -14.34
N LEU A 78 0.04 -3.53 -13.45
CA LEU A 78 1.50 -3.55 -13.68
C LEU A 78 2.01 -4.95 -14.03
N VAL A 79 1.46 -5.98 -13.40
CA VAL A 79 1.79 -7.38 -13.70
C VAL A 79 1.39 -7.76 -15.13
N PHE A 80 0.24 -7.31 -15.61
CA PHE A 80 -0.23 -7.62 -16.97
C PHE A 80 0.56 -6.88 -18.04
N VAL A 81 1.05 -5.67 -17.75
CA VAL A 81 2.02 -4.98 -18.63
C VAL A 81 3.28 -5.83 -18.78
N GLY A 82 3.80 -6.37 -17.67
CA GLY A 82 4.94 -7.30 -17.69
C GLY A 82 4.65 -8.59 -18.48
N LEU A 83 3.46 -9.17 -18.27
CA LEU A 83 3.04 -10.40 -18.95
C LEU A 83 2.97 -10.22 -20.46
N ALA A 84 2.43 -9.11 -20.95
CA ALA A 84 2.35 -8.82 -22.38
C ALA A 84 3.73 -8.70 -23.04
N MET A 85 4.74 -8.20 -22.30
CA MET A 85 6.13 -8.16 -22.80
C MET A 85 6.80 -9.53 -22.78
N ALA A 86 6.53 -10.35 -21.76
CA ALA A 86 7.11 -11.67 -21.60
C ALA A 86 6.46 -12.71 -22.54
N CYS A 87 5.19 -12.54 -22.87
CA CYS A 87 4.39 -13.43 -23.70
C CYS A 87 3.65 -12.60 -24.76
N PRO A 88 4.36 -12.05 -25.76
CA PRO A 88 3.72 -11.27 -26.81
C PRO A 88 2.76 -12.15 -27.60
N LEU A 89 1.58 -11.62 -27.90
CA LEU A 89 0.60 -12.25 -28.79
C LEU A 89 0.71 -11.56 -30.15
N ASP A 90 0.77 -12.36 -31.22
CA ASP A 90 0.68 -11.89 -32.60
C ASP A 90 -0.76 -11.50 -32.98
#